data_AF-A0A067E349-F1
#
_entry.id   AF-A0A067E349-F1
#
_cell.length_a   1.000
_cell.length_b   1.000
_cell.length_c   1.000
_cell.angle_alpha   90.00
_cell.angle_beta   90.00
_cell.angle_gamma   90.00
#
_symmetry.space_group_name_H-M   'P 1'
#
loop_
_entity.id
_entity.type
_entity.pdbx_description
1 polymer ?
#
loop_
_entity_poly.entity_id
_entity_poly.type
_entity_poly.pdbx_seq_one_letter_code
_entity_poly.pdbx_strand_id
1 'polypeptide(L)'
;MADRSQPPPPMQRTAVDTADEETSALSTAEFLTRYEVLKRRSQRVKRLKKLYKTHYWALMEELRSSYRKYYWEYGKSPYKEDNKNNNNNNKINENSNNNNNEEKKDIEEGGFVKKCGMAGCKTKAMPMTRFCHLHILSDSKQKLYKGCSYVTK
;
A
#
# COMPACT_ATOMS: atom_id res chain seq x y z
N MET A 1 17.62 29.89 13.79
CA MET A 1 16.50 29.36 12.97
C MET A 1 17.10 28.98 11.63
N ALA A 2 17.26 27.68 11.36
CA ALA A 2 17.85 27.22 10.10
C ALA A 2 16.78 27.26 8.99
N ASP A 3 17.07 28.03 7.95
CA ASP A 3 16.26 28.19 6.75
C ASP A 3 16.13 26.84 6.01
N ARG A 4 14.89 26.36 5.85
CA ARG A 4 14.54 25.06 5.25
C ARG A 4 14.35 25.12 3.73
N SER A 5 14.66 26.25 3.09
CA SER A 5 14.40 26.48 1.67
C SER A 5 15.50 25.98 0.72
N GLN A 6 16.63 25.46 1.23
CA GLN A 6 17.69 24.95 0.36
C GLN A 6 17.39 23.51 -0.09
N PRO A 7 17.42 23.22 -1.41
CA PRO A 7 17.35 21.85 -1.90
C PRO A 7 18.54 21.06 -1.32
N PRO A 8 18.35 19.76 -1.01
CA PRO A 8 19.45 18.95 -0.51
C PRO A 8 20.62 19.08 -1.49
N PRO A 9 21.86 19.27 -0.99
CA PRO A 9 23.01 19.36 -1.87
C PRO A 9 23.00 18.13 -2.79
N PRO A 10 23.31 18.31 -4.09
CA PRO A 10 23.37 17.18 -5.01
C PRO A 10 24.25 16.13 -4.36
N MET A 11 23.71 14.90 -4.21
CA MET A 11 24.44 13.78 -3.61
C MET A 11 25.82 13.75 -4.25
N GLN A 12 26.82 14.22 -3.51
CA GLN A 12 28.20 14.10 -3.94
C GLN A 12 28.38 12.60 -4.11
N ARG A 13 28.67 12.16 -5.34
CA ARG A 13 29.11 10.79 -5.57
C ARG A 13 30.28 10.63 -4.63
N THR A 14 30.08 9.94 -3.52
CA THR A 14 31.17 9.61 -2.62
C THR A 14 32.12 8.82 -3.51
N ALA A 15 33.26 9.44 -3.82
CA ALA A 15 34.42 8.79 -4.40
C ALA A 15 34.99 7.85 -3.32
N VAL A 16 34.18 6.89 -2.90
CA VAL A 16 34.45 5.92 -1.84
C VAL A 16 33.75 4.66 -2.28
N ASP A 17 34.41 3.97 -3.18
CA ASP A 17 34.64 2.54 -3.06
C ASP A 17 35.68 2.24 -4.12
N THR A 18 36.93 2.14 -3.65
CA THR A 18 38.10 1.70 -4.38
C THR A 18 37.71 0.83 -5.56
N ALA A 19 37.82 1.39 -6.76
CA ALA A 19 38.05 0.55 -7.90
C ALA A 19 39.32 -0.22 -7.53
N ASP A 20 39.23 -1.54 -7.31
CA ASP A 20 40.43 -2.38 -7.20
C ASP A 20 41.40 -1.87 -8.28
N GLU A 21 42.62 -1.46 -7.92
CA GLU A 21 43.54 -0.74 -8.81
C GLU A 21 43.65 -1.46 -10.18
N GLU A 22 43.60 -2.79 -10.17
CA GLU A 22 43.50 -3.65 -11.36
C GLU A 22 42.31 -3.31 -12.27
N THR A 23 41.13 -3.08 -11.71
CA THR A 23 39.93 -2.71 -12.48
C THR A 23 40.03 -1.32 -13.10
N SER A 24 40.82 -0.42 -12.52
CA SER A 24 41.09 0.91 -13.09
C SER A 24 42.13 0.81 -14.21
N ALA A 25 43.24 0.11 -13.97
CA ALA A 25 44.31 -0.11 -14.96
C ALA A 25 43.81 -0.85 -16.21
N LEU A 26 42.93 -1.84 -16.05
CA LEU A 26 42.35 -2.58 -17.17
C LEU A 26 41.35 -1.72 -17.98
N SER A 27 40.96 -0.52 -17.54
CA SER A 27 39.87 0.27 -18.16
C SER A 27 40.33 0.97 -19.42
N THR A 28 41.64 1.21 -19.51
CA THR A 28 42.35 1.79 -20.64
C THR A 28 42.96 0.74 -21.57
N ALA A 29 42.85 -0.56 -21.25
CA ALA A 29 43.41 -1.64 -22.06
C ALA A 29 42.59 -1.85 -23.35
N GLU A 30 43.28 -1.95 -24.49
CA GLU A 30 42.66 -2.19 -25.81
C GLU A 30 42.09 -3.62 -25.94
N PHE A 31 42.75 -4.61 -25.33
CA PHE A 31 42.35 -6.01 -25.38
C PHE A 31 42.23 -6.57 -23.96
N LEU A 32 41.12 -7.27 -23.71
CA LEU A 32 40.84 -7.89 -22.42
C LEU A 32 40.60 -9.38 -22.61
N THR A 33 41.14 -10.18 -21.68
CA THR A 33 40.85 -11.61 -21.66
C THR A 33 39.39 -11.85 -21.25
N ARG A 34 38.82 -12.99 -21.67
CA ARG A 34 37.46 -13.39 -21.28
C ARG A 34 37.28 -13.41 -19.75
N TYR A 35 38.30 -13.86 -19.02
CA TYR A 35 38.29 -13.92 -17.57
C TYR A 35 38.16 -12.53 -16.94
N GLU A 36 38.95 -11.56 -17.38
CA GLU A 36 38.91 -10.18 -16.87
C GLU A 36 37.56 -9.50 -17.15
N VAL A 37 36.96 -9.74 -18.32
CA VAL A 37 35.63 -9.23 -18.65
C VAL A 37 34.58 -9.77 -17.66
N LEU A 38 34.60 -11.08 -17.40
CA LEU A 38 33.65 -11.71 -16.47
C LEU A 38 33.87 -11.23 -15.03
N LYS A 39 35.13 -11.14 -14.58
CA LYS A 39 35.50 -10.60 -13.25
C LYS A 39 34.94 -9.19 -13.08
N ARG A 40 35.17 -8.30 -14.04
CA ARG A 40 34.67 -6.92 -14.06
C ARG A 40 33.15 -6.82 -14.03
N ARG A 41 32.46 -7.57 -14.88
CA ARG A 41 30.99 -7.58 -14.91
C ARG A 41 30.42 -8.03 -13.56
N SER A 42 31.00 -9.06 -12.96
CA SER A 42 30.58 -9.55 -11.64
C SER A 42 30.75 -8.48 -10.56
N GLN A 43 31.88 -7.77 -10.55
CA GLN A 43 32.16 -6.71 -9.60
C GLN A 43 31.23 -5.50 -9.79
N ARG A 44 30.98 -5.08 -11.04
CA ARG A 44 30.03 -4.00 -11.35
C ARG A 44 28.64 -4.31 -10.81
N VAL A 45 28.13 -5.53 -11.03
CA VAL A 45 26.83 -5.95 -10.49
C VAL A 45 26.82 -5.95 -8.96
N LYS A 46 27.88 -6.42 -8.32
CA LYS A 46 28.01 -6.38 -6.84
C LYS A 46 28.01 -4.95 -6.30
N ARG A 47 28.74 -4.03 -6.95
CA ARG A 47 28.77 -2.59 -6.58
C ARG A 47 27.40 -1.96 -6.79
N LEU A 48 26.75 -2.25 -7.92
CA LEU A 48 25.38 -1.78 -8.20
C LEU A 48 24.41 -2.23 -7.12
N LYS A 49 24.43 -3.52 -6.74
CA LYS A 49 23.61 -4.05 -5.65
C LYS A 49 23.84 -3.31 -4.33
N LYS A 50 25.10 -2.99 -3.98
CA LYS A 50 25.43 -2.21 -2.78
C LYS A 50 24.81 -0.81 -2.84
N LEU A 51 24.96 -0.10 -3.95
CA LEU A 51 24.40 1.25 -4.14
C LEU A 51 22.87 1.27 -4.07
N TYR A 52 22.18 0.30 -4.68
CA TYR A 52 20.73 0.21 -4.55
C TYR A 52 20.30 -0.07 -3.11
N LYS A 53 21.06 -0.87 -2.36
CA LYS A 53 20.79 -1.12 -0.95
C LYS A 53 20.97 0.15 -0.12
N THR A 54 22.01 0.95 -0.36
CA THR A 54 22.21 2.22 0.36
C THR A 54 21.11 3.23 0.04
N HIS A 55 20.74 3.38 -1.23
CA HIS A 55 19.62 4.24 -1.62
C HIS A 55 18.29 3.80 -1.01
N TYR A 56 18.01 2.49 -1.00
CA TYR A 56 16.83 1.95 -0.34
C TYR A 56 16.77 2.35 1.13
N TRP A 57 17.85 2.17 1.88
CA TRP A 57 17.87 2.50 3.30
C TRP A 57 17.73 4.00 3.56
N ALA A 58 18.39 4.85 2.77
CA ALA A 58 18.23 6.30 2.87
C ALA A 58 16.77 6.74 2.65
N LEU A 59 16.13 6.22 1.59
CA LEU A 59 14.72 6.49 1.30
C LEU A 59 13.80 5.99 2.42
N MET A 60 14.06 4.79 2.95
CA MET A 60 13.26 4.23 4.04
C MET A 60 13.41 5.03 5.34
N GLU A 61 14.58 5.59 5.62
CA GLU A 61 14.82 6.45 6.77
C GLU A 61 14.08 7.79 6.65
N GLU A 62 14.10 8.40 5.47
CA GLU A 62 13.31 9.59 5.16
C GLU A 62 11.81 9.33 5.27
N LEU A 63 11.33 8.21 4.73
CA LEU A 63 9.92 7.81 4.80
C LEU A 63 9.48 7.61 6.26
N ARG A 64 10.27 6.89 7.08
CA ARG A 64 9.98 6.69 8.51
C ARG A 64 9.95 8.01 9.27
N SER A 65 10.88 8.92 8.95
CA SER A 65 10.94 10.25 9.57
C SER A 65 9.72 11.10 9.21
N SER A 66 9.33 11.11 7.94
CA SER A 66 8.14 11.80 7.44
C SER A 66 6.85 11.20 8.02
N TYR A 67 6.76 9.87 8.08
CA TYR A 67 5.62 9.18 8.69
C TYR A 67 5.47 9.50 10.17
N ARG A 68 6.58 9.54 10.94
CA ARG A 68 6.52 9.93 12.36
C ARG A 68 6.00 11.36 12.53
N LYS A 69 6.44 12.30 11.68
CA LYS A 69 5.93 13.68 11.69
C LYS A 69 4.45 13.74 11.35
N TYR A 70 4.03 13.07 10.28
CA TYR A 70 2.63 12.96 9.88
C TYR A 70 1.77 12.37 11.01
N TYR A 71 2.21 11.27 11.62
CA TYR A 71 1.47 10.63 12.70
C TYR A 71 1.37 11.53 13.94
N TRP A 72 2.42 12.32 14.22
CA TRP A 72 2.40 13.29 15.30
C TRP A 72 1.43 14.45 15.03
N GLU A 73 1.37 14.95 13.80
CA GLU A 73 0.52 16.10 13.40
C GLU A 73 -0.96 15.71 13.22
N TYR A 74 -1.24 14.55 12.63
CA TYR A 74 -2.58 14.15 12.21
C TYR A 74 -3.14 12.94 12.95
N GLY A 75 -2.33 12.25 13.76
CA GLY A 75 -2.72 11.01 14.44
C GLY A 75 -2.81 9.81 13.49
N LYS A 76 -3.53 8.76 13.91
CA LYS A 76 -3.85 7.63 13.04
C LYS A 76 -4.72 8.14 11.89
N SER A 77 -4.23 7.99 10.66
CA SER A 77 -5.02 8.22 9.45
C SER A 77 -6.37 7.50 9.59
N PRO A 78 -7.52 8.18 9.42
CA PRO A 78 -8.84 7.54 9.48
C PRO A 78 -9.09 6.49 8.38
N TYR A 79 -8.13 6.26 7.49
CA TYR A 79 -8.23 5.33 6.37
C TYR A 79 -8.03 3.88 6.85
N LYS A 80 -9.12 3.11 6.91
CA LYS A 80 -9.10 1.67 7.15
C LYS A 80 -8.89 0.96 5.81
N GLU A 81 -7.70 0.42 5.57
CA GLU A 81 -7.49 -0.56 4.50
C GLU A 81 -8.05 -1.91 4.93
N ASP A 82 -9.03 -2.42 4.19
CA ASP A 82 -9.61 -3.75 4.34
C ASP A 82 -8.60 -4.85 3.89
N ASN A 83 -7.47 -4.99 4.59
CA ASN A 83 -6.47 -6.02 4.29
C ASN A 83 -6.93 -7.40 4.82
N LYS A 84 -7.61 -8.15 3.94
CA LYS A 84 -7.90 -9.58 4.10
C LYS A 84 -6.63 -10.41 4.01
N ASN A 85 -6.02 -10.74 5.16
CA ASN A 85 -5.12 -11.89 5.24
C ASN A 85 -5.96 -13.17 5.40
N ASN A 86 -6.15 -13.85 4.27
CA ASN A 86 -6.62 -15.23 4.19
C ASN A 86 -5.63 -16.15 4.93
N ASN A 87 -5.98 -16.59 6.14
CA ASN A 87 -5.51 -17.88 6.64
C ASN A 87 -6.74 -18.73 6.96
N ASN A 88 -7.06 -19.59 6.00
CA ASN A 88 -8.03 -20.66 6.12
C ASN A 88 -7.76 -21.51 7.35
N ASN A 89 -8.78 -21.75 8.17
CA ASN A 89 -9.02 -23.05 8.78
C ASN A 89 -10.48 -23.16 9.18
N ASN A 90 -11.23 -23.88 8.34
CA ASN A 90 -12.56 -24.40 8.62
C ASN A 90 -12.57 -25.22 9.91
N LYS A 91 -13.47 -24.90 10.84
CA LYS A 91 -14.16 -25.93 11.63
C LYS A 91 -15.57 -25.46 12.03
N ILE A 92 -16.51 -26.15 11.40
CA ILE A 92 -17.94 -26.26 11.67
C ILE A 92 -18.19 -26.46 13.18
N ASN A 93 -19.16 -25.74 13.76
CA ASN A 93 -20.10 -26.37 14.67
C ASN A 93 -21.44 -25.61 14.80
N GLU A 94 -22.50 -26.39 14.94
CA GLU A 94 -23.92 -26.04 14.91
C GLU A 94 -24.48 -25.53 16.25
N ASN A 95 -25.62 -24.84 16.16
CA ASN A 95 -26.66 -24.61 17.18
C ASN A 95 -26.39 -23.71 18.40
N SER A 96 -27.08 -22.55 18.42
CA SER A 96 -28.01 -22.20 19.51
C SER A 96 -28.88 -20.99 19.15
N ASN A 97 -30.21 -21.20 19.25
CA ASN A 97 -31.21 -20.16 19.35
C ASN A 97 -31.05 -19.38 20.67
N ASN A 98 -31.27 -18.07 20.65
CA ASN A 98 -32.10 -17.37 21.63
C ASN A 98 -32.39 -15.93 21.19
N ASN A 99 -33.67 -15.57 21.22
CA ASN A 99 -34.16 -14.20 21.17
C ASN A 99 -33.86 -13.53 22.51
N ASN A 100 -33.45 -12.25 22.51
CA ASN A 100 -33.95 -11.20 23.40
C ASN A 100 -33.43 -9.83 22.92
N ASN A 101 -34.37 -8.88 22.86
CA ASN A 101 -34.08 -7.45 22.72
C ASN A 101 -33.51 -6.94 24.04
N GLU A 102 -32.33 -6.34 24.02
CA GLU A 102 -31.94 -5.30 24.97
C GLU A 102 -30.81 -4.46 24.39
N GLU A 103 -30.96 -3.14 24.53
CA GLU A 103 -30.06 -2.12 24.01
C GLU A 103 -28.64 -2.31 24.53
N LYS A 104 -27.72 -2.63 23.62
CA LYS A 104 -26.29 -2.52 23.89
C LYS A 104 -25.59 -1.85 22.73
N LYS A 105 -25.08 -0.65 22.99
CA LYS A 105 -24.13 0.07 22.14
C LYS A 105 -22.80 -0.68 22.19
N ASP A 106 -22.68 -1.75 21.42
CA ASP A 106 -21.39 -2.37 21.15
C ASP A 106 -21.04 -2.14 19.68
N ILE A 107 -19.98 -1.36 19.50
CA ILE A 107 -19.24 -1.22 18.24
C ILE A 107 -18.55 -2.57 18.04
N GLU A 108 -19.30 -3.55 17.55
CA GLU A 108 -18.76 -4.86 17.23
C GLU A 108 -18.22 -4.87 15.80
N GLU A 109 -16.91 -5.02 15.79
CA GLU A 109 -16.01 -5.40 14.74
C GLU A 109 -16.45 -6.75 14.14
N GLY A 110 -17.47 -6.71 13.27
CA GLY A 110 -18.00 -7.88 12.59
C GLY A 110 -18.75 -7.45 11.34
N GLY A 111 -18.21 -7.76 10.16
CA GLY A 111 -18.72 -7.33 8.86
C GLY A 111 -20.12 -7.85 8.54
N PHE A 112 -21.14 -7.23 9.13
CA PHE A 112 -22.52 -7.39 8.71
C PHE A 112 -22.71 -6.55 7.46
N VAL A 113 -22.98 -7.19 6.31
CA VAL A 113 -23.44 -6.44 5.15
C VAL A 113 -24.76 -5.78 5.55
N LYS A 114 -24.71 -4.47 5.83
CA LYS A 114 -25.86 -3.70 6.30
C LYS A 114 -26.98 -3.90 5.30
N LYS A 115 -28.17 -4.27 5.77
CA LYS A 115 -29.36 -4.33 4.90
C LYS A 115 -29.70 -2.91 4.45
N CYS A 116 -30.36 -2.80 3.30
CA CYS A 116 -30.89 -1.52 2.85
C CYS A 116 -31.81 -0.92 3.93
N GLY A 117 -31.61 0.36 4.23
CA GLY A 117 -32.39 1.10 5.23
C GLY A 117 -33.80 1.50 4.79
N MET A 118 -34.26 1.10 3.60
CA MET A 118 -35.67 1.25 3.25
C MET A 118 -36.49 0.16 3.97
N ALA A 119 -37.59 0.59 4.60
CA ALA A 119 -38.55 -0.32 5.23
C ALA A 119 -38.97 -1.45 4.27
N GLY A 120 -38.86 -2.70 4.71
CA GLY A 120 -39.22 -3.89 3.92
C GLY A 120 -38.19 -4.33 2.88
N CYS A 121 -37.08 -3.61 2.68
CA CYS A 121 -36.07 -4.00 1.71
C CYS A 121 -35.11 -5.06 2.28
N LYS A 122 -35.09 -6.24 1.65
CA LYS A 122 -34.21 -7.37 2.06
C LYS A 122 -32.84 -7.34 1.38
N THR A 123 -32.64 -6.44 0.42
CA THR A 123 -31.37 -6.37 -0.33
C THR A 123 -30.25 -5.75 0.51
N LYS A 124 -29.02 -6.11 0.15
CA LYS A 124 -27.81 -5.59 0.78
C LYS A 124 -27.61 -4.12 0.40
N ALA A 125 -27.21 -3.30 1.37
CA ALA A 125 -26.80 -1.93 1.11
C ALA A 125 -25.51 -1.91 0.29
N MET A 126 -25.35 -0.90 -0.56
CA MET A 126 -24.10 -0.69 -1.31
C MET A 126 -22.98 -0.25 -0.36
N PRO A 127 -21.70 -0.53 -0.69
CA PRO A 127 -20.56 -0.10 0.10
C PRO A 127 -20.62 1.40 0.42
N MET A 128 -20.31 1.77 1.67
CA MET A 128 -20.35 3.16 2.16
C MET A 128 -21.72 3.86 2.06
N THR A 129 -22.82 3.12 1.86
CA THR A 129 -24.18 3.68 1.83
C THR A 129 -25.12 2.94 2.78
N ARG A 130 -26.27 3.55 3.09
CA ARG A 130 -27.36 2.93 3.84
C ARG A 130 -28.36 2.19 2.95
N PHE A 131 -28.29 2.34 1.63
CA PHE A 131 -29.34 1.89 0.70
C PHE A 131 -28.77 0.93 -0.34
N CYS A 132 -29.61 0.07 -0.91
CA CYS A 132 -29.20 -0.77 -2.03
C CYS A 132 -29.15 0.03 -3.33
N HIS A 133 -28.57 -0.55 -4.37
CA HIS A 133 -28.46 0.08 -5.68
C HIS A 133 -29.82 0.58 -6.22
N LEU A 134 -30.89 -0.21 -6.11
CA LEU A 134 -32.22 0.16 -6.57
C LEU A 134 -32.76 1.43 -5.86
N HIS A 135 -32.64 1.49 -4.53
CA HIS A 135 -33.16 2.64 -3.76
C HIS A 135 -32.28 3.87 -3.84
N ILE A 136 -30.99 3.70 -4.15
CA ILE A 136 -30.12 4.81 -4.52
C ILE A 136 -30.60 5.42 -5.83
N LEU A 137 -30.90 4.59 -6.84
CA LEU A 137 -31.39 5.06 -8.14
C LEU A 137 -32.80 5.68 -8.08
N SER A 138 -33.60 5.35 -7.05
CA SER A 138 -34.90 5.97 -6.82
C SER A 138 -34.82 7.40 -6.24
N ASP A 139 -33.67 7.84 -5.74
CA ASP A 139 -33.52 9.19 -5.17
C ASP A 139 -33.31 10.24 -6.28
N SER A 140 -34.26 11.17 -6.40
CA SER A 140 -34.21 12.30 -7.35
C SER A 140 -32.98 13.21 -7.22
N LYS A 141 -32.32 13.25 -6.06
CA LYS A 141 -31.13 14.08 -5.81
C LYS A 141 -29.82 13.36 -6.14
N GLN A 142 -29.88 12.08 -6.46
CA GLN A 142 -28.73 11.22 -6.72
C GLN A 142 -28.13 11.54 -8.11
N LYS A 143 -26.81 11.79 -8.17
CA LYS A 143 -26.08 12.11 -9.43
C LYS A 143 -24.93 11.15 -9.78
N LEU A 144 -24.55 10.27 -8.86
CA LEU A 144 -23.34 9.43 -8.94
C LEU A 144 -23.58 8.03 -9.53
N TYR A 145 -24.78 7.47 -9.42
CA TYR A 145 -25.09 6.10 -9.84
C TYR A 145 -25.96 6.16 -11.10
N LYS A 146 -25.71 5.25 -12.05
CA LYS A 146 -26.52 5.10 -13.25
C LYS A 146 -27.08 3.69 -13.29
N GLY A 147 -28.38 3.58 -13.59
CA GLY A 147 -29.01 2.29 -13.84
C GLY A 147 -28.40 1.61 -15.06
N CYS A 148 -28.34 0.28 -15.03
CA CYS A 148 -27.98 -0.49 -16.21
C CYS A 148 -29.17 -0.48 -17.19
N SER A 149 -28.96 0.03 -18.41
CA SER A 149 -29.95 0.00 -19.49
C SER A 149 -29.78 -1.20 -20.43
N TYR A 150 -28.86 -2.12 -20.09
CA TYR A 150 -28.58 -3.28 -20.92
C TYR A 150 -29.71 -4.30 -20.80
N VAL A 151 -30.38 -4.59 -21.92
CA VAL A 151 -31.40 -5.63 -22.02
C VAL A 151 -30.70 -6.95 -22.29
N THR A 152 -30.68 -7.85 -21.31
CA THR A 152 -30.36 -9.27 -21.56
C THR A 152 -31.55 -9.90 -22.28
N LYS A 153 -31.37 -10.21 -23.57
CA LYS A 153 -32.29 -11.05 -24.34
C LYS A 153 -32.10 -12.52 -23.98
#